data_AF-A0A7X7P089-F1
#
_entry.id   AF-A0A7X7P089-F1
#
_cell.length_a   1.000
_cell.length_b   1.000
_cell.length_c   1.000
_cell.angle_alpha   90.00
_cell.angle_beta   90.00
_cell.angle_gamma   90.00
#
_symmetry.space_group_name_H-M   'P 1'
#
loop_
_entity.id
_entity.type
_entity.pdbx_description
1 polymer ?
#
loop_
_entity_poly.entity_id
_entity_poly.type
_entity_poly.pdbx_seq_one_letter_code
_entity_poly.pdbx_strand_id
1 'polypeptide(L)'
;MKKVAFYTLGCKVNQVETEQIKEDFINQGYTIVDFDGQADIYIVNTCTVTHVSNRKSRSIIRRIVKHNPRALAVVIGCMAQTETEQLKAIEGVSLIVGNREKENVLQIVEEFLQTKGSLGIITDKISRTQPLKPVIYKQPHDRTRAFVKIQDGCENFCTYCIVPFARGPVRSKLPQDVVQEVQQLVELGYKEIILTGIH
;
A
#
# COMPACT_ATOMS: atom_id res chain seq x y z
N MET A 1 6.86 -1.68 -22.21
CA MET A 1 5.94 -1.84 -21.06
C MET A 1 6.75 -1.58 -19.81
N LYS A 2 6.33 -0.67 -18.93
CA LYS A 2 7.07 -0.39 -17.68
C LYS A 2 6.87 -1.53 -16.69
N LYS A 3 7.93 -1.89 -15.96
CA LYS A 3 7.93 -2.96 -14.97
C LYS A 3 7.81 -2.38 -13.56
N VAL A 4 6.95 -2.96 -12.75
CA VAL A 4 6.77 -2.58 -11.34
C VAL A 4 6.89 -3.81 -10.44
N ALA A 5 7.56 -3.64 -9.31
CA ALA A 5 7.75 -4.67 -8.31
C ALA A 5 7.20 -4.20 -6.95
N PHE A 6 6.56 -5.12 -6.22
CA PHE A 6 5.92 -4.82 -4.93
C PHE A 6 6.53 -5.65 -3.81
N TYR A 7 6.73 -5.03 -2.64
CA TYR A 7 7.05 -5.75 -1.41
C TYR A 7 6.16 -5.28 -0.26
N THR A 8 5.40 -6.22 0.27
CA THR A 8 4.43 -5.94 1.34
C THR A 8 4.92 -6.44 2.68
N LEU A 9 4.97 -5.53 3.65
CA LEU A 9 5.24 -5.82 5.05
C LEU A 9 3.97 -5.66 5.88
N GLY A 10 3.89 -6.32 7.03
CA GLY A 10 2.84 -6.09 8.01
C GLY A 10 1.63 -7.01 7.85
N CYS A 11 0.44 -6.44 8.02
CA CYS A 11 -0.81 -7.16 8.25
C CYS A 11 -1.58 -7.49 6.96
N LYS A 12 -2.72 -8.17 7.12
CA LYS A 12 -3.66 -8.50 6.03
C LYS A 12 -4.22 -7.26 5.33
N VAL A 13 -4.42 -6.18 6.07
CA VAL A 13 -4.84 -4.90 5.50
C VAL A 13 -3.81 -4.37 4.50
N ASN A 14 -2.50 -4.42 4.81
CA ASN A 14 -1.45 -4.06 3.86
C ASN A 14 -1.42 -4.98 2.63
N GLN A 15 -1.74 -6.27 2.80
CA GLN A 15 -1.82 -7.23 1.68
C GLN A 15 -2.95 -6.84 0.73
N VAL A 16 -4.17 -6.60 1.24
CA VAL A 16 -5.31 -6.14 0.42
C VAL A 16 -4.98 -4.86 -0.32
N GLU A 17 -4.41 -3.86 0.37
CA GLU A 17 -4.02 -2.58 -0.25
C GLU A 17 -2.98 -2.77 -1.35
N THR A 18 -2.05 -3.72 -1.20
CA THR A 18 -1.06 -3.98 -2.25
C THR A 18 -1.70 -4.65 -3.46
N GLU A 19 -2.58 -5.62 -3.27
CA GLU A 19 -3.27 -6.27 -4.40
C GLU A 19 -4.15 -5.26 -5.16
N GLN A 20 -4.85 -4.36 -4.46
CA GLN A 20 -5.58 -3.27 -5.10
C GLN A 20 -4.66 -2.38 -5.96
N ILE A 21 -3.53 -1.94 -5.39
CA ILE A 21 -2.59 -1.09 -6.15
C ILE A 21 -2.02 -1.87 -7.35
N LYS A 22 -1.73 -3.17 -7.22
CA LYS A 22 -1.28 -3.97 -8.37
C LYS A 22 -2.31 -3.99 -9.49
N GLU A 23 -3.59 -4.18 -9.18
CA GLU A 23 -4.68 -4.14 -10.16
C GLU A 23 -4.71 -2.79 -10.89
N ASP A 24 -4.56 -1.67 -10.18
CA ASP A 24 -4.49 -0.34 -10.81
C ASP A 24 -3.33 -0.27 -11.82
N PHE A 25 -2.13 -0.72 -11.42
CA PHE A 25 -0.96 -0.74 -12.30
C PHE A 25 -1.14 -1.68 -13.50
N ILE A 26 -1.74 -2.86 -13.32
CA ILE A 26 -2.05 -3.81 -14.42
C ILE A 26 -3.02 -3.16 -15.41
N ASN A 27 -4.09 -2.54 -14.91
CA ASN A 27 -5.09 -1.88 -15.75
C ASN A 27 -4.49 -0.71 -16.56
N GLN A 28 -3.45 -0.07 -16.04
CA GLN A 28 -2.68 0.98 -16.72
C GLN A 28 -1.58 0.43 -17.65
N GLY A 29 -1.49 -0.88 -17.81
CA GLY A 29 -0.56 -1.54 -18.75
C GLY A 29 0.87 -1.70 -18.22
N TYR A 30 1.08 -1.72 -16.90
CA TYR A 30 2.36 -2.09 -16.31
C TYR A 30 2.49 -3.62 -16.20
N THR A 31 3.72 -4.11 -16.31
CA THR A 31 4.04 -5.52 -16.03
C THR A 31 4.48 -5.66 -14.58
N ILE A 32 3.76 -6.47 -13.79
CA ILE A 32 4.21 -6.86 -12.46
C ILE A 32 5.35 -7.86 -12.59
N VAL A 33 6.48 -7.61 -11.93
CA VAL A 33 7.63 -8.53 -11.90
C VAL A 33 7.99 -8.91 -10.48
N ASP A 34 8.74 -10.01 -10.33
CA ASP A 34 9.28 -10.43 -9.04
C ASP A 34 10.12 -9.34 -8.39
N PHE A 35 10.02 -9.24 -7.07
CA PHE A 35 10.68 -8.17 -6.31
C PHE A 35 12.21 -8.26 -6.32
N ASP A 36 12.76 -9.45 -6.53
CA ASP A 36 14.20 -9.64 -6.70
C ASP A 36 14.66 -9.47 -8.17
N GLY A 37 13.73 -9.27 -9.11
CA GLY A 37 14.00 -8.97 -10.50
C GLY A 37 14.24 -7.48 -10.76
N GLN A 38 14.55 -7.13 -12.02
CA GLN A 38 14.70 -5.74 -12.45
C GLN A 38 13.34 -5.10 -12.80
N ALA A 39 12.97 -4.07 -12.05
CA ALA A 39 11.80 -3.23 -12.28
C ALA A 39 12.20 -1.77 -12.49
N ASP A 40 11.37 -1.01 -13.20
CA ASP A 40 11.51 0.44 -13.34
C ASP A 40 11.03 1.16 -12.06
N ILE A 41 10.12 0.52 -11.32
CA ILE A 41 9.49 1.05 -10.10
C ILE A 41 9.47 -0.06 -9.04
N TYR A 42 9.92 0.25 -7.83
CA TYR A 42 9.79 -0.61 -6.66
C TYR A 42 8.89 0.06 -5.64
N ILE A 43 7.79 -0.59 -5.27
CA ILE A 43 6.83 -0.10 -4.28
C ILE A 43 6.94 -0.95 -3.02
N VAL A 44 7.39 -0.34 -1.92
CA VAL A 44 7.50 -1.00 -0.61
C VAL A 44 6.36 -0.54 0.29
N ASN A 45 5.40 -1.42 0.56
CA ASN A 45 4.30 -1.17 1.50
C ASN A 45 4.74 -1.53 2.92
N THR A 46 5.02 -0.51 3.72
CA THR A 46 5.69 -0.59 5.01
C THR A 46 4.73 -0.82 6.18
N CYS A 47 5.29 -1.35 7.27
CA CYS A 47 4.61 -1.53 8.56
C CYS A 47 5.39 -0.83 9.67
N THR A 48 4.68 -0.27 10.66
CA THR A 48 5.26 0.49 11.78
C THR A 48 4.85 0.02 13.19
N VAL A 49 4.17 -1.12 13.29
CA VAL A 49 3.60 -1.58 14.58
C VAL A 49 4.68 -1.97 15.59
N THR A 50 5.87 -2.36 15.15
CA THR A 50 7.01 -2.70 16.02
C THR A 50 8.32 -2.11 15.52
N HIS A 51 9.30 -1.93 16.40
CA HIS A 51 10.65 -1.54 15.98
C HIS A 51 11.31 -2.57 15.05
N VAL A 52 10.96 -3.85 15.19
CA VAL A 52 11.41 -4.92 14.29
C VAL A 52 10.83 -4.71 12.89
N SER A 53 9.54 -4.36 12.77
CA SER A 53 8.95 -4.02 11.47
C SER A 53 9.59 -2.77 10.86
N ASN A 54 9.92 -1.74 11.66
CA ASN A 54 10.63 -0.55 11.16
C ASN A 54 12.04 -0.87 10.66
N ARG A 55 12.76 -1.74 11.37
CA ARG A 55 14.08 -2.21 10.91
C ARG A 55 13.96 -2.98 9.59
N LYS A 56 13.00 -3.90 9.48
CA LYS A 56 12.77 -4.68 8.27
C LYS A 56 12.38 -3.79 7.09
N SER A 57 11.45 -2.85 7.29
CA SER A 57 11.05 -1.85 6.28
C SER A 57 12.27 -1.10 5.74
N ARG A 58 13.08 -0.50 6.61
CA ARG A 58 14.29 0.24 6.20
C ARG A 58 15.33 -0.65 5.51
N SER A 59 15.48 -1.89 5.97
CA SER A 59 16.41 -2.84 5.34
C SER A 59 16.02 -3.15 3.90
N ILE A 60 14.72 -3.37 3.64
CA ILE A 60 14.21 -3.65 2.30
C ILE A 60 14.35 -2.43 1.39
N ILE A 61 14.03 -1.24 1.89
CA ILE A 61 14.17 0.02 1.13
C ILE A 61 15.64 0.25 0.73
N ARG A 62 16.59 0.11 1.66
CA ARG A 62 18.02 0.25 1.34
C ARG A 62 18.48 -0.82 0.35
N ARG A 63 17.95 -2.04 0.45
CA ARG A 63 18.27 -3.13 -0.47
C ARG A 63 17.89 -2.77 -1.90
N ILE A 64 16.68 -2.25 -2.13
CA ILE A 64 16.24 -1.90 -3.50
C ILE A 64 16.98 -0.70 -4.06
N VAL A 65 17.27 0.31 -3.23
CA VAL A 65 18.02 1.49 -3.68
C VAL A 65 19.41 1.07 -4.15
N LYS A 66 20.07 0.17 -3.39
CA LYS A 66 21.38 -0.35 -3.76
C LYS A 66 21.33 -1.29 -4.97
N HIS A 67 20.28 -2.12 -5.06
CA HIS A 67 20.13 -3.12 -6.12
C HIS A 67 19.87 -2.47 -7.48
N ASN A 68 19.02 -1.45 -7.53
CA ASN A 68 18.71 -0.73 -8.76
C ASN A 68 18.60 0.79 -8.51
N PRO A 69 19.74 1.51 -8.49
CA PRO A 69 19.75 2.96 -8.23
C PRO A 69 19.03 3.82 -9.26
N ARG A 70 18.72 3.25 -10.45
CA ARG A 70 18.01 3.95 -11.53
C ARG A 70 16.49 3.79 -11.45
N ALA A 71 16.00 2.84 -10.65
CA ALA A 71 14.58 2.62 -10.49
C ALA A 71 13.96 3.60 -9.50
N LEU A 72 12.66 3.86 -9.67
CA LEU A 72 11.89 4.67 -8.74
C LEU A 72 11.64 3.88 -7.45
N ALA A 73 12.23 4.32 -6.34
CA ALA A 73 12.00 3.74 -5.03
C ALA A 73 10.82 4.45 -4.34
N VAL A 74 9.65 3.80 -4.35
CA VAL A 74 8.42 4.31 -3.76
C VAL A 74 8.16 3.62 -2.42
N VAL A 75 8.00 4.40 -1.37
CA VAL A 75 7.71 3.91 -0.01
C VAL A 75 6.31 4.33 0.37
N ILE A 76 5.45 3.36 0.64
CA ILE A 76 4.06 3.61 1.06
C ILE A 76 3.78 2.99 2.42
N GLY A 77 2.68 3.39 3.06
CA GLY A 77 2.12 2.68 4.21
C GLY A 77 2.39 3.28 5.57
N CYS A 78 2.27 2.46 6.61
CA CYS A 78 2.22 2.97 7.97
C CYS A 78 3.51 3.68 8.37
N MET A 79 4.68 3.17 7.95
CA MET A 79 5.95 3.85 8.23
C MET A 79 6.09 5.13 7.40
N ALA A 80 5.60 5.15 6.16
CA ALA A 80 5.54 6.37 5.35
C ALA A 80 4.67 7.46 6.00
N GLN A 81 3.63 7.09 6.75
CA GLN A 81 2.79 8.05 7.46
C GLN A 81 3.43 8.59 8.75
N THR A 82 4.08 7.73 9.54
CA THR A 82 4.52 8.09 10.91
C THR A 82 5.99 8.44 11.02
N GLU A 83 6.82 7.96 10.10
CA GLU A 83 8.29 8.02 10.19
C GLU A 83 8.89 8.68 8.94
N THR A 84 8.19 9.66 8.38
CA THR A 84 8.54 10.33 7.12
C THR A 84 9.97 10.86 7.14
N GLU A 85 10.37 11.59 8.19
CA GLU A 85 11.73 12.16 8.29
C GLU A 85 12.83 11.08 8.27
N GLN A 86 12.60 9.93 8.91
CA GLN A 86 13.57 8.82 8.85
C GLN A 86 13.71 8.23 7.45
N LEU A 87 12.61 8.21 6.69
CA LEU A 87 12.60 7.71 5.32
C LEU A 87 13.23 8.71 4.35
N LYS A 88 13.04 10.02 4.55
CA LYS A 88 13.71 11.08 3.78
C LYS A 88 15.23 11.00 3.89
N ALA A 89 15.74 10.60 5.06
CA ALA A 89 17.17 10.44 5.30
C ALA A 89 17.80 9.23 4.57
N ILE A 90 16.99 8.37 3.94
CA ILE A 90 17.49 7.26 3.12
C ILE A 90 17.72 7.79 1.70
N GLU A 91 18.99 8.04 1.36
CA GLU A 91 19.40 8.42 0.02
C GLU A 91 18.87 7.40 -1.01
N GLY A 92 18.36 7.90 -2.14
CA GLY A 92 17.81 7.09 -3.22
C GLY A 92 16.32 6.72 -3.09
N VAL A 93 15.66 7.03 -1.97
CA VAL A 93 14.19 7.03 -1.92
C VAL A 93 13.67 8.15 -2.85
N SER A 94 12.75 7.82 -3.74
CA SER A 94 12.23 8.75 -4.74
C SER A 94 10.91 9.37 -4.33
N LEU A 95 10.02 8.58 -3.71
CA LEU A 95 8.66 9.01 -3.38
C LEU A 95 8.20 8.36 -2.06
N ILE A 96 7.62 9.16 -1.16
CA ILE A 96 7.03 8.70 0.10
C ILE A 96 5.54 9.07 0.11
N VAL A 97 4.67 8.05 0.23
CA VAL A 97 3.20 8.23 0.20
C VAL A 97 2.57 7.65 1.48
N GLY A 98 1.90 8.51 2.24
CA GLY A 98 1.17 8.14 3.45
C GLY A 98 -0.06 7.28 3.17
N ASN A 99 -0.72 6.82 4.23
CA ASN A 99 -1.88 5.93 4.13
C ASN A 99 -3.11 6.61 3.53
N ARG A 100 -3.22 7.94 3.60
CA ARG A 100 -4.35 8.68 3.02
C ARG A 100 -4.42 8.52 1.50
N GLU A 101 -3.29 8.67 0.84
CA GLU A 101 -3.21 8.74 -0.62
C GLU A 101 -2.86 7.39 -1.27
N LYS A 102 -2.90 6.30 -0.49
CA LYS A 102 -2.60 4.94 -0.96
C LYS A 102 -3.43 4.50 -2.15
N GLU A 103 -4.70 4.88 -2.16
CA GLU A 103 -5.65 4.56 -3.23
C GLU A 103 -5.36 5.34 -4.53
N ASN A 104 -4.47 6.33 -4.49
CA ASN A 104 -4.09 7.16 -5.64
C ASN A 104 -2.60 6.97 -6.01
N VAL A 105 -1.94 5.93 -5.49
CA VAL A 105 -0.49 5.70 -5.68
C VAL A 105 -0.10 5.60 -7.15
N LEU A 106 -0.90 4.96 -7.99
CA LEU A 106 -0.65 4.89 -9.42
C LEU A 106 -0.54 6.30 -10.03
N GLN A 107 -1.57 7.13 -9.83
CA GLN A 107 -1.62 8.49 -10.37
C GLN A 107 -0.43 9.32 -9.89
N ILE A 108 -0.13 9.28 -8.59
CA ILE A 108 1.00 10.00 -7.99
C ILE A 108 2.32 9.57 -8.62
N VAL A 109 2.51 8.25 -8.83
CA VAL A 109 3.72 7.72 -9.47
C VAL A 109 3.82 8.19 -10.91
N GLU A 110 2.74 8.21 -11.68
CA GLU A 110 2.75 8.69 -13.06
C GLU A 110 3.06 10.18 -13.17
N GLU A 111 2.45 11.02 -12.32
CA GLU A 111 2.74 12.45 -12.23
C GLU A 111 4.21 12.71 -11.84
N PHE A 112 4.74 11.92 -10.90
CA PHE A 112 6.14 12.01 -10.49
C PHE A 112 7.11 11.64 -11.63
N LEU A 113 6.78 10.61 -12.42
CA LEU A 113 7.60 10.22 -13.57
C LEU A 113 7.66 11.29 -14.66
N GLN A 114 6.64 12.14 -14.79
CA GLN A 114 6.61 13.24 -15.76
C GLN A 114 7.41 14.45 -15.28
N THR A 115 7.34 14.76 -13.98
CA THR A 115 7.93 15.96 -13.40
C THR A 115 9.44 15.87 -13.17
N LYS A 116 10.04 14.67 -13.23
CA LYS A 116 11.49 14.41 -13.05
C LYS A 116 12.12 15.31 -11.98
N GLY A 117 11.59 15.21 -10.76
CA GLY A 117 12.00 16.04 -9.62
C GLY A 117 12.86 15.32 -8.59
N SER A 118 13.23 16.07 -7.54
CA SER A 118 13.77 15.56 -6.28
C SER A 118 12.75 14.68 -5.53
N LEU A 119 13.13 14.17 -4.35
CA LEU A 119 12.26 13.41 -3.44
C LEU A 119 10.84 14.01 -3.31
N GLY A 120 9.82 13.22 -3.67
CA GLY A 120 8.41 13.56 -3.46
C GLY A 120 7.89 13.03 -2.11
N ILE A 121 7.14 13.84 -1.36
CA ILE A 121 6.56 13.46 -0.06
C ILE A 121 5.09 13.89 -0.02
N ILE A 122 4.20 12.93 0.18
CA ILE A 122 2.75 13.16 0.31
C ILE A 122 2.25 12.37 1.52
N THR A 123 2.16 13.03 2.67
CA THR A 123 1.81 12.39 3.95
C THR A 123 0.77 13.20 4.71
N ASP A 124 -0.29 13.60 4.01
CA ASP A 124 -1.37 14.40 4.58
C ASP A 124 -2.08 13.67 5.73
N LYS A 125 -2.71 14.47 6.60
CA LYS A 125 -3.54 13.92 7.69
C LYS A 125 -4.75 13.20 7.11
N ILE A 126 -5.06 12.05 7.71
CA ILE A 126 -6.20 11.20 7.35
C ILE A 126 -7.47 11.79 8.01
N SER A 127 -8.47 12.14 7.21
CA SER A 127 -9.75 12.69 7.66
C SER A 127 -10.81 11.61 7.86
N ARG A 128 -11.73 11.81 8.82
CA ARG A 128 -12.91 10.96 9.05
C ARG A 128 -13.89 10.94 7.88
N THR A 129 -13.95 12.01 7.10
CA THR A 129 -15.05 12.27 6.15
C THR A 129 -14.91 11.55 4.80
N GLN A 130 -13.84 10.80 4.58
CA GLN A 130 -13.63 10.05 3.33
C GLN A 130 -13.96 8.58 3.56
N PRO A 131 -15.07 8.05 2.99
CA PRO A 131 -15.32 6.61 3.00
C PRO A 131 -14.19 5.89 2.24
N LEU A 132 -13.94 4.63 2.61
CA LEU A 132 -13.00 3.78 1.89
C LEU A 132 -13.58 3.46 0.51
N LYS A 133 -12.75 3.49 -0.54
CA LYS A 133 -13.21 3.15 -1.89
C LYS A 133 -13.43 1.63 -2.03
N PRO A 134 -14.42 1.20 -2.82
CA PRO A 134 -14.53 -0.19 -3.21
C PRO A 134 -13.31 -0.62 -4.03
N VAL A 135 -12.96 -1.90 -3.91
CA VAL A 135 -11.98 -2.56 -4.77
C VAL A 135 -12.70 -3.22 -5.93
N ILE A 136 -12.16 -3.12 -7.13
CA ILE A 136 -12.71 -3.82 -8.31
C ILE A 136 -11.78 -4.98 -8.62
N TYR A 137 -12.25 -6.21 -8.40
CA TYR A 137 -11.49 -7.42 -8.73
C TYR A 137 -11.80 -7.84 -10.16
N LYS A 138 -10.77 -7.88 -11.03
CA LYS A 138 -10.94 -8.24 -12.44
C LYS A 138 -10.20 -9.50 -12.85
N GLN A 139 -9.15 -9.87 -12.13
CA GLN A 139 -8.33 -11.03 -12.44
C GLN A 139 -8.37 -12.04 -11.28
N PRO A 140 -8.44 -13.35 -11.58
CA PRO A 140 -8.23 -14.36 -10.56
C PRO A 140 -6.77 -14.32 -10.10
N HIS A 141 -6.53 -14.34 -8.80
CA HIS A 141 -5.19 -14.59 -8.25
C HIS A 141 -5.07 -16.06 -7.81
N ASP A 142 -3.85 -16.60 -7.79
CA ASP A 142 -3.52 -18.01 -7.44
C ASP A 142 -3.76 -18.40 -5.96
N ARG A 143 -4.71 -17.75 -5.26
CA ARG A 143 -5.00 -18.00 -3.85
C ARG A 143 -6.40 -18.57 -3.68
N THR A 144 -6.52 -19.55 -2.79
CA THR A 144 -7.82 -20.11 -2.39
C THR A 144 -8.65 -19.15 -1.52
N ARG A 145 -7.98 -18.18 -0.88
CA ARG A 145 -8.57 -17.23 0.07
C ARG A 145 -8.45 -15.80 -0.44
N ALA A 146 -9.54 -15.04 -0.37
CA ALA A 146 -9.55 -13.60 -0.57
C ALA A 146 -9.72 -12.85 0.76
N PHE A 147 -9.04 -11.71 0.88
CA PHE A 147 -9.19 -10.80 2.01
C PHE A 147 -9.95 -9.56 1.54
N VAL A 148 -11.00 -9.19 2.25
CA VAL A 148 -11.81 -8.00 1.95
C VAL A 148 -11.64 -7.00 3.08
N LYS A 149 -10.96 -5.88 2.82
CA LYS A 149 -10.83 -4.79 3.79
C LYS A 149 -12.17 -4.08 3.91
N ILE A 150 -12.85 -4.20 5.04
CA ILE A 150 -14.15 -3.54 5.27
C ILE A 150 -14.03 -2.24 6.08
N GLN A 151 -12.93 -2.09 6.82
CA GLN A 151 -12.71 -0.98 7.74
C GLN A 151 -11.20 -0.71 7.88
N ASP A 152 -10.86 0.54 8.18
CA ASP A 152 -9.49 1.02 8.39
C ASP A 152 -9.45 2.08 9.51
N GLY A 153 -8.28 2.31 10.11
CA GLY A 153 -8.10 3.24 11.23
C GLY A 153 -8.56 2.69 12.59
N CYS A 154 -8.28 3.42 13.67
CA CYS A 154 -8.65 3.03 15.04
C CYS A 154 -8.79 4.28 15.93
N GLU A 155 -9.79 4.29 16.82
CA GLU A 155 -10.05 5.39 17.76
C GLU A 155 -9.84 5.00 19.23
N ASN A 156 -9.28 3.81 19.49
CA ASN A 156 -9.11 3.31 20.85
C ASN A 156 -7.96 3.99 21.62
N PHE A 157 -6.99 4.60 20.92
CA PHE A 157 -5.82 5.28 21.52
C PHE A 157 -5.15 4.49 22.66
N CYS A 158 -5.01 3.17 22.50
CA CYS A 158 -4.33 2.35 23.48
C CYS A 158 -2.89 2.83 23.68
N THR A 159 -2.41 2.85 24.93
CA THR A 159 -1.12 3.43 25.32
C THR A 159 0.10 2.88 24.57
N TYR A 160 -0.01 1.66 24.02
CA TYR A 160 1.04 0.97 23.28
C TYR A 160 0.88 1.03 21.75
N CYS A 161 -0.22 1.60 21.24
CA CYS A 161 -0.64 1.40 19.85
C CYS A 161 -0.38 2.63 18.97
N ILE A 162 0.45 2.47 17.94
CA ILE A 162 0.76 3.52 16.95
C ILE A 162 -0.34 3.69 15.88
N VAL A 163 -1.29 2.76 15.80
CA VAL A 163 -2.28 2.67 14.71
C VAL A 163 -3.11 3.95 14.52
N PRO A 164 -3.62 4.62 15.57
CA PRO A 164 -4.38 5.86 15.39
C PRO A 164 -3.59 6.95 14.66
N PHE A 165 -2.26 6.99 14.83
CA PHE A 165 -1.38 7.93 14.15
C PHE A 165 -1.01 7.47 12.73
N ALA A 166 -0.87 6.16 12.53
CA ALA A 166 -0.49 5.60 11.24
C ALA A 166 -1.66 5.51 10.25
N ARG A 167 -2.86 5.16 10.72
CA ARG A 167 -4.04 4.86 9.88
C ARG A 167 -5.20 5.83 10.11
N GLY A 168 -5.07 6.71 11.10
CA GLY A 168 -6.06 7.74 11.36
C GLY A 168 -7.31 7.19 12.06
N PRO A 169 -8.39 7.98 12.05
CA PRO A 169 -9.67 7.61 12.67
C PRO A 169 -10.34 6.46 11.91
N VAL A 170 -11.30 5.82 12.57
CA VAL A 170 -12.07 4.70 11.97
C VAL A 170 -12.83 5.18 10.75
N ARG A 171 -12.70 4.42 9.66
CA ARG A 171 -13.42 4.61 8.39
C ARG A 171 -13.85 3.24 7.87
N SER A 172 -15.07 3.13 7.40
CA SER A 172 -15.63 1.87 6.88
C SER A 172 -16.01 2.03 5.41
N LYS A 173 -15.99 0.91 4.68
CA LYS A 173 -16.67 0.81 3.38
C LYS A 173 -18.19 0.82 3.60
N LEU A 174 -18.93 1.21 2.57
CA LEU A 174 -20.38 1.04 2.58
C LEU A 174 -20.70 -0.46 2.52
N PRO A 175 -21.73 -0.95 3.24
CA PRO A 175 -22.10 -2.37 3.19
C PRO A 175 -22.36 -2.88 1.76
N GLN A 176 -22.94 -2.04 0.90
CA GLN A 176 -23.22 -2.37 -0.49
C GLN A 176 -21.94 -2.62 -1.29
N ASP A 177 -20.92 -1.78 -1.09
CA ASP A 177 -19.59 -1.95 -1.70
C ASP A 177 -18.95 -3.27 -1.26
N VAL A 178 -19.06 -3.61 0.03
CA VAL A 178 -18.56 -4.87 0.55
C VAL A 178 -19.27 -6.06 -0.08
N VAL A 179 -20.60 -6.02 -0.21
CA VAL A 179 -21.36 -7.10 -0.87
C VAL A 179 -20.93 -7.25 -2.33
N GLN A 180 -20.76 -6.15 -3.06
CA GLN A 180 -20.31 -6.18 -4.46
C GLN A 180 -18.91 -6.77 -4.60
N GLU A 181 -17.97 -6.38 -3.74
CA GLU A 181 -16.62 -6.98 -3.72
C GLU A 181 -16.65 -8.49 -3.47
N VAL A 182 -17.46 -8.93 -2.51
CA VAL A 182 -17.60 -10.35 -2.21
C VAL A 182 -18.22 -11.12 -3.39
N GLN A 183 -19.23 -10.55 -4.05
CA GLN A 183 -19.84 -11.16 -5.24
C GLN A 183 -18.82 -11.32 -6.37
N GLN A 184 -18.03 -10.28 -6.67
CA GLN A 184 -16.95 -10.34 -7.67
C GLN A 184 -15.94 -11.45 -7.35
N LEU A 185 -15.52 -11.56 -6.08
CA LEU A 185 -14.59 -12.61 -5.66
C LEU A 185 -15.19 -14.00 -5.79
N VAL A 186 -16.47 -14.18 -5.48
CA VAL A 186 -17.16 -15.48 -5.68
C VAL A 186 -17.22 -15.83 -7.17
N GLU A 187 -17.54 -14.87 -8.04
CA GLU A 187 -17.54 -15.05 -9.50
C GLU A 187 -16.16 -15.42 -10.06
N LEU A 188 -15.09 -14.88 -9.47
CA LEU A 188 -13.70 -15.24 -9.77
C LEU A 188 -13.27 -16.61 -9.21
N GLY A 189 -14.17 -17.32 -8.51
CA GLY A 189 -13.94 -18.69 -8.05
C GLY A 189 -13.29 -18.80 -6.67
N TYR A 190 -13.20 -17.71 -5.90
CA TYR A 190 -12.72 -17.77 -4.51
C TYR A 190 -13.69 -18.56 -3.64
N LYS A 191 -13.14 -19.47 -2.81
CA LYS A 191 -13.93 -20.36 -1.94
C LYS A 191 -14.01 -19.91 -0.49
N GLU A 192 -13.11 -19.02 -0.09
CA GLU A 192 -13.03 -18.51 1.28
C GLU A 192 -12.79 -17.00 1.24
N ILE A 193 -13.68 -16.27 1.92
CA ILE A 193 -13.66 -14.80 2.00
C ILE A 193 -13.42 -14.41 3.45
N ILE A 194 -12.38 -13.61 3.68
CA ILE A 194 -11.97 -13.18 5.02
C ILE A 194 -12.16 -11.66 5.11
N LEU A 195 -13.13 -11.23 5.91
CA LEU A 195 -13.30 -9.81 6.21
C LEU A 195 -12.16 -9.36 7.13
N THR A 196 -11.50 -8.26 6.77
CA THR A 196 -10.39 -7.71 7.54
C THR A 196 -10.60 -6.23 7.82
N GLY A 197 -10.10 -5.80 8.97
CA GLY A 197 -10.14 -4.43 9.43
C GLY A 197 -9.07 -4.20 10.49
N ILE A 198 -9.12 -3.03 11.10
CA ILE A 198 -8.19 -2.57 12.12
C ILE A 198 -8.94 -2.43 13.45
N HIS A 199 -8.49 -3.13 14.48
CA HIS A 199 -9.06 -3.10 15.83
C HIS A 199 -7.98 -2.78 16.87
#